data_AF-A0A0C2CA74-F1
#
_entry.id   AF-A0A0C2CA74-F1
#
_cell.length_a   1.000
_cell.length_b   1.000
_cell.length_c   1.000
_cell.angle_alpha   90.00
_cell.angle_beta   90.00
_cell.angle_gamma   90.00
#
_symmetry.space_group_name_H-M   'P 1'
#
loop_
_entity.id
_entity.type
_entity.pdbx_description
1 polymer ?
#
loop_
_entity_poly.entity_id
_entity_poly.type
_entity_poly.pdbx_seq_one_letter_code
_entity_poly.pdbx_strand_id
1 'polypeptide(L)'
;MSLLSYYRPLSIFSGDSMDLLDTIAETQITLNLFLNNKFDLAEERMVQMADRSMYHALGYNTIVFIKAMLTCDKGDLERSMQVSKDACAVIERFRQKFSLSDTFLSLGGKYSRNMTDGK
;
A
#
# COMPACT_ATOMS: atom_id res chain seq x y z
N MET A 1 -24.73 -7.30 -12.06
CA MET A 1 -23.92 -6.29 -11.34
C MET A 1 -23.46 -5.28 -12.38
N SER A 2 -23.89 -4.02 -12.28
CA SER A 2 -23.64 -3.00 -13.32
C SER A 2 -22.19 -2.50 -13.26
N LEU A 3 -21.54 -2.23 -14.39
CA LEU A 3 -20.20 -1.60 -14.44
C LEU A 3 -20.13 -0.31 -13.61
N LEU A 4 -21.26 0.39 -13.42
CA LEU A 4 -21.35 1.59 -12.60
C LEU A 4 -21.18 1.32 -11.09
N SER A 5 -21.46 0.11 -10.59
CA SER A 5 -21.15 -0.24 -9.20
C SER A 5 -19.66 -0.54 -8.97
N TYR A 6 -18.91 -0.85 -10.03
CA TYR A 6 -17.47 -1.13 -9.97
C TYR A 6 -16.62 0.15 -9.88
N TYR A 7 -17.16 1.28 -10.32
CA TYR A 7 -16.49 2.58 -10.32
C TYR A 7 -17.08 3.56 -9.30
N ARG A 8 -17.59 3.07 -8.17
CA ARG A 8 -18.14 3.94 -7.11
C ARG A 8 -17.06 4.94 -6.66
N PRO A 9 -17.38 6.23 -6.46
CA PRO A 9 -16.43 7.19 -5.91
C PRO A 9 -15.97 6.71 -4.53
N LEU A 10 -14.66 6.84 -4.28
CA LEU A 10 -14.01 6.46 -3.04
C LEU A 10 -14.69 7.23 -1.90
N SER A 11 -15.59 6.57 -1.16
CA SER A 11 -16.14 7.13 0.06
C SER A 11 -14.99 7.44 0.98
N ILE A 12 -14.88 8.70 1.42
CA ILE A 12 -13.86 9.22 2.33
C ILE A 12 -13.59 8.18 3.41
N PHE A 13 -12.43 7.51 3.34
CA PHE A 13 -12.04 6.47 4.30
C PHE A 13 -11.75 7.14 5.65
N SER A 14 -12.77 7.23 6.49
CA SER A 14 -12.63 7.57 7.91
C SER A 14 -12.49 6.28 8.69
N GLY A 15 -11.29 5.96 9.15
CA GLY A 15 -11.05 4.86 10.08
C GLY A 15 -9.74 4.15 9.85
N ASP A 16 -8.99 3.97 10.93
CA ASP A 16 -7.59 3.50 11.04
C ASP A 16 -7.36 2.02 10.64
N SER A 17 -8.28 1.41 9.91
CA SER A 17 -8.19 0.02 9.43
C SER A 17 -9.01 -0.11 8.15
N MET A 18 -8.35 -0.19 6.99
CA MET A 18 -9.02 -0.75 5.81
C MET A 18 -9.19 -2.23 6.02
N ASP A 19 -10.39 -2.73 5.75
CA ASP A 19 -10.63 -4.15 5.71
C ASP A 19 -9.79 -4.77 4.58
N LEU A 20 -9.28 -5.98 4.82
CA LEU A 20 -8.44 -6.68 3.86
C LEU A 20 -9.20 -6.88 2.54
N LEU A 21 -10.51 -7.15 2.60
CA LEU A 21 -11.35 -7.33 1.41
C LEU A 21 -11.50 -6.05 0.60
N ASP A 22 -11.63 -4.90 1.26
CA ASP A 22 -11.69 -3.60 0.59
C ASP A 22 -10.38 -3.31 -0.15
N THR A 23 -9.23 -3.61 0.47
CA THR A 23 -7.91 -3.42 -0.16
C THR A 23 -7.74 -4.33 -1.38
N ILE A 24 -8.24 -5.58 -1.32
CA ILE A 24 -8.22 -6.51 -2.44
C ILE A 24 -9.11 -6.00 -3.58
N ALA A 25 -10.34 -5.57 -3.27
CA ALA A 25 -11.27 -5.04 -4.26
C ALA A 25 -10.70 -3.79 -4.96
N GLU A 26 -10.11 -2.87 -4.20
CA GLU A 26 -9.47 -1.67 -4.72
C GLU A 26 -8.28 -2.00 -5.65
N THR A 27 -7.49 -3.00 -5.28
CA THR A 27 -6.37 -3.51 -6.10
C THR A 27 -6.88 -4.12 -7.40
N GLN A 28 -7.96 -4.90 -7.36
CA GLN A 28 -8.56 -5.50 -8.56
C GLN A 28 -9.07 -4.43 -9.53
N ILE A 29 -9.77 -3.41 -9.03
CA ILE A 29 -10.27 -2.29 -9.86
C ILE A 29 -9.09 -1.55 -10.50
N THR A 30 -8.06 -1.27 -9.70
CA THR A 30 -6.86 -0.56 -10.18
C THR A 30 -6.11 -1.35 -11.24
N LEU A 31 -5.92 -2.66 -11.04
CA LEU A 31 -5.32 -3.54 -12.04
C LEU A 31 -6.15 -3.61 -13.32
N ASN A 32 -7.49 -3.64 -13.20
CA ASN A 32 -8.37 -3.60 -14.35
C ASN A 32 -8.19 -2.28 -15.14
N LEU A 33 -8.15 -1.13 -14.46
CA LEU A 33 -7.89 0.17 -15.09
C LEU A 33 -6.52 0.18 -15.79
N PHE A 34 -5.48 -0.27 -15.09
CA PHE A 34 -4.11 -0.34 -15.59
C PHE A 34 -4.01 -1.21 -16.86
N LEU A 35 -4.53 -2.44 -16.82
CA LEU A 35 -4.48 -3.38 -17.95
C LEU A 35 -5.35 -2.94 -19.13
N ASN A 36 -6.31 -2.03 -18.91
CA ASN A 36 -7.09 -1.39 -19.97
C ASN A 36 -6.51 -0.03 -20.40
N ASN A 37 -5.22 0.23 -20.13
CA ASN A 37 -4.49 1.45 -20.48
C ASN A 37 -5.08 2.75 -19.87
N LYS A 38 -5.93 2.64 -18.84
CA LYS A 38 -6.48 3.79 -18.11
C LYS A 38 -5.54 4.17 -16.96
N PHE A 39 -4.27 4.45 -17.30
CA PHE A 39 -3.20 4.66 -16.32
C PHE A 39 -3.48 5.82 -15.36
N ASP A 40 -4.06 6.92 -15.85
CA ASP A 40 -4.36 8.09 -15.01
C ASP A 40 -5.41 7.78 -13.94
N LEU A 41 -6.44 7.01 -14.29
CA LEU A 41 -7.47 6.59 -13.34
C LEU A 41 -6.94 5.55 -12.34
N ALA A 42 -6.03 4.68 -12.78
CA ALA A 42 -5.36 3.74 -11.89
C ALA A 42 -4.44 4.48 -10.90
N GLU A 43 -3.71 5.49 -11.39
CA GLU A 43 -2.83 6.34 -10.57
C GLU A 43 -3.63 7.14 -9.53
N GLU A 44 -4.72 7.78 -9.93
CA GLU A 44 -5.60 8.58 -9.06
C GLU A 44 -6.14 7.76 -7.88
N ARG A 45 -6.43 6.48 -8.10
CA ARG A 45 -6.89 5.57 -7.03
C ARG A 45 -5.78 5.23 -6.05
N MET A 46 -4.60 4.86 -6.55
CA MET A 46 -3.49 4.43 -5.70
C MET A 46 -2.88 5.58 -4.89
N VAL A 47 -2.82 6.79 -5.46
CA VAL A 47 -2.16 7.93 -4.80
C VAL A 47 -2.88 8.37 -3.51
N GLN A 48 -4.19 8.16 -3.39
CA GLN A 48 -4.97 8.60 -2.21
C GLN A 48 -4.51 7.95 -0.90
N MET A 49 -3.84 6.79 -0.98
CA MET A 49 -3.45 6.01 0.19
C MET A 49 -1.98 5.57 0.16
N ALA A 50 -1.20 6.11 -0.78
CA ALA A 50 0.19 5.73 -0.97
C ALA A 50 1.08 6.04 0.25
N ASP A 51 0.69 6.98 1.12
CA ASP A 51 1.40 7.31 2.36
C ASP A 51 1.00 6.44 3.57
N ARG A 52 -0.12 5.70 3.46
CA ARG A 52 -0.78 4.99 4.57
C ARG A 52 -0.93 3.49 4.37
N SER A 53 -0.60 2.95 3.21
CA SER A 53 -0.70 1.52 2.92
C SER A 53 0.47 1.07 2.06
N MET A 54 1.17 0.01 2.50
CA MET A 54 2.29 -0.56 1.74
C MET A 54 1.89 -1.02 0.33
N TYR A 55 0.66 -1.53 0.17
CA TYR A 55 0.15 -2.03 -1.09
C TYR A 55 -0.17 -0.88 -2.06
N HIS A 56 -0.74 0.21 -1.55
CA HIS A 56 -1.02 1.41 -2.36
C HIS A 56 0.27 2.13 -2.74
N ALA A 57 1.24 2.23 -1.83
CA ALA A 57 2.56 2.78 -2.13
C ALA A 57 3.24 2.03 -3.28
N LEU A 58 3.23 0.69 -3.23
CA LEU A 58 3.81 -0.16 -4.27
C LEU A 58 3.02 -0.03 -5.59
N GLY A 59 1.70 -0.11 -5.54
CA GLY A 59 0.84 0.01 -6.72
C GLY A 59 1.00 1.36 -7.43
N TYR A 60 0.98 2.46 -6.67
CA TYR A 60 1.24 3.80 -7.17
C TYR A 60 2.61 3.89 -7.86
N ASN A 61 3.66 3.39 -7.20
CA ASN A 61 5.00 3.36 -7.77
C ASN A 61 5.07 2.57 -9.08
N THR A 62 4.48 1.38 -9.14
CA THR A 62 4.48 0.56 -10.35
C THR A 62 3.78 1.27 -11.52
N ILE A 63 2.64 1.93 -11.26
CA ILE A 63 1.91 2.66 -12.31
C ILE A 63 2.76 3.82 -12.85
N VAL A 64 3.30 4.67 -11.97
CA VAL A 64 4.14 5.81 -12.37
C VAL A 64 5.40 5.34 -13.10
N PHE A 65 6.02 4.25 -12.63
CA PHE A 65 7.20 3.68 -13.28
C PHE A 65 6.90 3.23 -14.70
N ILE A 66 5.78 2.52 -14.92
CA ILE A 66 5.41 2.06 -16.25
C ILE A 66 5.03 3.24 -17.15
N LYS A 67 4.30 4.26 -16.64
CA LYS A 67 4.03 5.49 -17.39
C LYS A 67 5.32 6.14 -17.89
N ALA A 68 6.32 6.27 -17.03
CA ALA A 68 7.61 6.86 -17.39
C ALA A 68 8.39 6.02 -18.42
N MET A 69 8.33 4.70 -18.32
CA MET A 69 8.96 3.80 -19.31
C MET A 69 8.27 3.83 -20.67
N LEU A 70 6.97 4.15 -20.73
CA LEU A 70 6.22 4.26 -21.99
C LEU A 70 6.51 5.56 -22.73
N THR A 71 6.78 6.65 -22.01
CA THR A 71 7.11 7.94 -22.63
C THR A 71 8.61 8.10 -22.89
N CYS A 72 9.45 7.45 -22.07
CA CYS A 72 10.89 7.68 -22.01
C CYS A 72 11.26 9.16 -21.86
N ASP A 73 10.34 9.97 -21.34
CA ASP A 73 10.57 11.38 -21.07
C ASP A 73 11.43 11.54 -19.82
N LYS A 74 12.38 12.48 -19.87
CA LYS A 74 13.30 12.71 -18.76
C LYS A 74 12.56 13.12 -17.48
N GLY A 75 11.57 13.99 -17.59
CA GLY A 75 10.79 14.47 -16.45
C GLY A 75 9.95 13.35 -15.83
N ASP A 76 9.35 12.50 -16.67
CA ASP A 76 8.60 11.33 -16.18
C ASP A 76 9.51 10.31 -15.48
N LEU A 77 10.72 10.06 -16.00
CA LEU A 77 11.70 9.18 -15.37
C LEU A 77 12.20 9.74 -14.03
N GLU A 78 12.45 11.05 -13.94
CA GLU A 78 12.83 11.73 -12.70
C GLU A 78 11.70 11.65 -11.65
N ARG A 79 10.44 11.88 -12.06
CA ARG A 79 9.26 11.72 -11.20
C ARG A 79 9.14 10.28 -10.70
N SER A 80 9.27 9.29 -11.60
CA SER A 80 9.23 7.86 -11.26
C SER A 80 10.27 7.49 -10.20
N MET A 81 11.50 7.98 -10.35
CA MET A 81 12.56 7.75 -9.37
C MET A 81 12.23 8.35 -8.00
N GLN A 82 11.62 9.53 -7.95
CA GLN A 82 11.20 10.14 -6.69
C GLN A 82 10.09 9.31 -6.02
N VAL A 83 9.06 8.92 -6.78
CA VAL A 83 7.96 8.08 -6.27
C VAL A 83 8.47 6.73 -5.77
N SER A 84 9.46 6.12 -6.43
CA SER A 84 10.11 4.90 -5.94
C SER A 84 10.78 5.07 -4.58
N LYS A 85 11.46 6.20 -4.34
CA LYS A 85 12.06 6.50 -3.04
C LYS A 85 11.01 6.66 -1.95
N ASP A 86 9.93 7.37 -2.26
CA ASP A 86 8.83 7.61 -1.32
C ASP A 86 8.13 6.29 -0.95
N ALA A 87 7.88 5.43 -1.95
CA ALA A 87 7.30 4.10 -1.72
C ALA A 87 8.18 3.21 -0.83
N CYS A 88 9.51 3.20 -1.08
CA CYS A 88 10.46 2.51 -0.22
C CYS A 88 10.41 2.99 1.23
N ALA A 89 10.33 4.31 1.45
CA ALA A 89 10.25 4.89 2.79
C ALA A 89 8.97 4.46 3.53
N VAL A 90 7.83 4.42 2.83
CA VAL A 90 6.56 3.93 3.40
C VAL A 90 6.66 2.45 3.75
N ILE A 91 7.12 1.61 2.81
CA ILE A 91 7.25 0.16 3.02
C ILE A 91 8.16 -0.14 4.21
N GLU A 92 9.29 0.56 4.33
CA GLU A 92 10.22 0.35 5.43
C GLU A 92 9.62 0.70 6.79
N ARG A 93 8.88 1.82 6.87
CA ARG A 93 8.18 2.23 8.10
C ARG A 93 7.18 1.16 8.56
N PHE A 94 6.45 0.53 7.63
CA PHE A 94 5.52 -0.55 7.96
C PHE A 94 6.25 -1.82 8.41
N ARG A 95 7.36 -2.17 7.76
CA ARG A 95 8.20 -3.32 8.13
C ARG A 95 8.78 -3.18 9.54
N GLN A 96 9.24 -1.98 9.91
CA GLN A 96 9.79 -1.70 11.24
C GLN A 96 8.73 -1.82 12.34
N LYS A 97 7.50 -1.32 12.11
CA LYS A 97 6.40 -1.45 13.07
C LYS A 97 6.10 -2.91 13.42
N PHE A 98 6.06 -3.78 12.40
CA PHE A 98 5.82 -5.21 12.58
C PHE A 98 6.93 -5.87 13.42
N SER A 99 8.19 -5.52 13.16
CA SER A 99 9.34 -6.05 13.92
C SER A 99 9.32 -5.64 15.40
N LEU A 100 8.91 -4.40 15.71
CA LEU A 100 8.78 -3.94 17.10
C LEU A 100 7.66 -4.67 17.84
N SER A 101 6.49 -4.88 17.20
CA SER A 101 5.41 -5.65 17.83
C SER A 101 5.84 -7.07 18.20
N ASP A 102 6.58 -7.75 17.33
CA ASP A 102 7.10 -9.09 17.62
C ASP A 102 8.10 -9.08 18.79
N THR A 103 8.91 -8.03 18.89
CA THR A 103 9.89 -7.87 19.97
C THR A 103 9.20 -7.69 21.33
N PHE A 104 8.15 -6.85 21.41
CA PHE A 104 7.38 -6.68 22.64
C PHE A 104 6.63 -7.95 23.06
N LEU A 105 6.03 -8.66 22.11
CA LEU A 105 5.33 -9.93 22.37
C LEU A 105 6.30 -11.00 22.89
N SER A 106 7.49 -11.10 22.29
CA SER A 106 8.54 -12.04 22.71
C SER A 106 9.08 -11.73 24.11
N LEU A 107 9.19 -10.44 24.47
CA LEU A 107 9.66 -10.03 25.80
C LEU A 107 8.62 -10.28 26.90
N GLY A 108 7.34 -10.02 26.63
CA GLY A 108 6.23 -10.32 27.55
C GLY A 108 6.07 -11.83 27.82
N GLY A 109 6.26 -12.67 26.80
CA GLY A 109 6.25 -14.13 26.95
C GLY A 109 7.42 -14.69 27.78
N LYS A 110 8.58 -14.01 27.78
CA LYS A 110 9.73 -14.40 28.62
C LYS A 110 9.55 -14.01 30.08
N TYR A 111 8.87 -12.90 30.39
CA TYR A 111 8.62 -12.48 31.78
C TYR A 111 7.60 -13.40 32.48
N SER A 112 6.60 -13.91 31.75
CA SER A 112 5.58 -14.82 32.30
C SER A 112 6.10 -16.23 32.64
N ARG A 113 7.28 -16.62 32.13
CA ARG A 113 7.78 -18.01 32.27
C ARG A 113 8.74 -18.22 33.45
N ASN A 114 9.09 -17.16 34.20
CA ASN A 114 10.02 -17.22 35.33
C ASN A 114 9.34 -17.11 36.71
N MET A 115 8.00 -17.17 36.79
CA MET A 115 7.25 -17.10 38.07
C MET A 115 6.51 -18.39 38.47
N THR A 116 6.75 -19.52 37.80
CA THR A 116 6.09 -20.81 38.12
C THR A 116 7.01 -21.94 38.57
N ASP A 117 8.31 -21.69 38.77
CA ASP A 117 9.20 -22.70 39.36
C ASP A 117 9.54 -22.33 40.80
N GLY A 118 8.61 -22.71 41.69
CA GLY A 118 8.67 -22.41 43.11
C GLY A 118 7.70 -23.30 43.86
N LYS A 119 7.95 -24.62 43.84
CA LYS A 119 7.61 -25.57 44.90
C LYS A 119 8.32 -26.90 44.70
#